data_AF-A0A527PBC7-F1
#
_entry.id   AF-A0A527PBC7-F1
#
_cell.length_a   1.000
_cell.length_b   1.000
_cell.length_c   1.000
_cell.angle_alpha   90.00
_cell.angle_beta   90.00
_cell.angle_gamma   90.00
#
_symmetry.space_group_name_H-M   'P 1'
#
loop_
_entity.id
_entity.type
_entity.pdbx_description
1 polymer ?
#
loop_
_entity_poly.entity_id
_entity_poly.type
_entity_poly.pdbx_seq_one_letter_code
_entity_poly.pdbx_strand_id
1 'polypeptide(L)'
;MSKHPIVPGLDLKTIRDLFVRHQKIRYRLLLATAIEYMKWPAEEADTFLRRLANAGYIEWCGKHNDSGNDWTLTDRGRRLAADDLGPRLSRQVADSIVAAIVARARTINADRDRLARVVELRLFGSALDAGREDYGDVDMEARIEIRKLPLDEVAHAHSVIAAKVPQSWRDSSFRNFRAEQEFDRRNAFTELSRGIKGLSLSKNATEELGCEYQRIYRFDLDVGQELLPDDAIVPRTTPAPGTALEVSATILPVQTVIPPLNLADADEKVRSDELRIGMSDIAYTEAVTWLGRTTSQGTPAPTDTRKVAAQRFAGAQFLFDEWRDEKLSGLELFQRAFDWASHYGLPISAADRSFTLRTYHGTRIASFHALMVKRVADRIDAGLVLRKQNRSSAWYSAGGSLQTSPRMIAAHHALAVAFGRMLDETRLTGQVDFRAKFDLTAIRRNSYPVLPDLSDISRGLRRVLPQVTFPEEVLAEARKRQQEYEVYLPLDREVEILVFLNEKTAKPTSWTSAKLGAEWQEEEPITIDDEGHETYGFLPGEEQLWEACEPFENRLRDSLNELPGCNLISIGYKAPIRE
;
A
#
# COMPACT_ATOMS: atom_id res chain seq x y z
N MET A 1 3.97 15.22 30.48
CA MET A 1 2.55 14.97 30.10
C MET A 1 2.42 15.00 28.58
N SER A 2 1.54 14.20 27.97
CA SER A 2 1.37 14.20 26.50
C SER A 2 0.92 15.59 26.01
N LYS A 3 1.48 16.08 24.89
CA LYS A 3 1.08 17.35 24.26
C LYS A 3 -0.30 17.27 23.60
N HIS A 4 -0.87 16.07 23.60
CA HIS A 4 -2.13 15.68 22.98
C HIS A 4 -3.13 15.26 24.06
N PRO A 5 -4.39 15.74 24.01
CA PRO A 5 -5.44 15.31 24.92
C PRO A 5 -5.57 13.79 25.01
N ILE A 6 -5.69 13.26 26.22
CA ILE A 6 -5.96 11.83 26.40
C ILE A 6 -7.42 11.58 26.08
N VAL A 7 -7.70 10.62 25.20
CA VAL A 7 -9.06 10.12 24.98
C VAL A 7 -9.21 8.82 25.77
N PRO A 8 -10.09 8.76 26.79
CA PRO A 8 -10.21 7.57 27.64
C PRO A 8 -10.44 6.29 26.85
N GLY A 9 -9.63 5.27 27.13
CA GLY A 9 -9.71 3.95 26.49
C GLY A 9 -9.19 3.89 25.05
N LEU A 10 -8.55 4.95 24.55
CA LEU A 10 -7.97 4.98 23.21
C LEU A 10 -6.48 5.32 23.26
N ASP A 11 -5.71 4.55 22.51
CA ASP A 11 -4.28 4.77 22.34
C ASP A 11 -4.02 5.87 21.28
N LEU A 12 -3.12 6.80 21.59
CA LEU A 12 -2.78 7.93 20.71
C LEU A 12 -2.19 7.47 19.38
N LYS A 13 -1.44 6.37 19.36
CA LYS A 13 -0.89 5.82 18.11
C LYS A 13 -2.02 5.34 17.19
N THR A 14 -3.06 4.71 17.74
CA THR A 14 -4.24 4.31 16.97
C THR A 14 -4.94 5.51 16.32
N ILE A 15 -5.15 6.60 17.08
CA ILE A 15 -5.77 7.83 16.57
C ILE A 15 -4.90 8.48 15.49
N ARG A 16 -3.60 8.57 15.73
CA ARG A 16 -2.63 9.08 14.77
C ARG A 16 -2.65 8.28 13.47
N ASP A 17 -2.58 6.96 13.55
CA ASP A 17 -2.49 6.09 12.37
C ASP A 17 -3.74 6.20 11.50
N LEU A 18 -4.92 6.36 12.10
CA LEU A 18 -6.16 6.73 11.39
C LEU A 18 -6.00 8.04 10.62
N PHE A 19 -5.53 9.11 11.27
CA PHE A 19 -5.38 10.42 10.64
C PHE A 19 -4.33 10.42 9.51
N VAL A 20 -3.21 9.73 9.71
CA VAL A 20 -2.17 9.54 8.69
C VAL A 20 -2.74 8.78 7.49
N ARG A 21 -3.56 7.74 7.71
CA ARG A 21 -4.22 7.01 6.61
C ARG A 21 -5.21 7.90 5.87
N HIS A 22 -6.01 8.68 6.59
CA HIS A 22 -6.99 9.59 6.01
C HIS A 22 -6.33 10.64 5.11
N GLN A 23 -5.26 11.30 5.60
CA GLN A 23 -4.53 12.32 4.82
C GLN A 23 -3.86 11.76 3.55
N LYS A 24 -3.52 10.46 3.52
CA LYS A 24 -2.93 9.82 2.33
C LYS A 24 -3.94 9.57 1.20
N ILE A 25 -5.25 9.60 1.47
CA ILE A 25 -6.30 9.30 0.49
C ILE A 25 -7.13 10.55 0.25
N ARG A 26 -6.82 11.27 -0.82
CA ARG A 26 -7.54 12.49 -1.20
C ARG A 26 -9.03 12.19 -1.42
N TYR A 27 -9.90 13.04 -0.85
CA TYR A 27 -11.36 13.00 -1.02
C TYR A 27 -12.07 11.77 -0.42
N ARG A 28 -11.42 11.01 0.48
CA ARG A 28 -12.08 9.94 1.21
C ARG A 28 -12.78 10.49 2.45
N LEU A 29 -13.93 9.93 2.80
CA LEU A 29 -14.63 10.26 4.03
C LEU A 29 -13.87 9.74 5.25
N LEU A 30 -13.84 10.49 6.35
CA LEU A 30 -13.19 10.06 7.59
C LEU A 30 -13.94 8.87 8.20
N LEU A 31 -15.28 8.85 8.15
CA LEU A 31 -16.06 7.67 8.56
C LEU A 31 -15.67 6.42 7.76
N ALA A 32 -15.50 6.53 6.44
CA ALA A 32 -15.04 5.43 5.60
C ALA A 32 -13.60 4.97 5.92
N THR A 33 -12.78 5.89 6.42
CA THR A 33 -11.42 5.57 6.87
C THR A 33 -11.46 4.85 8.22
N ALA A 34 -12.35 5.25 9.13
CA ALA A 34 -12.55 4.62 10.42
C ALA A 34 -13.14 3.20 10.29
N ILE A 35 -14.16 3.00 9.46
CA ILE A 35 -14.74 1.67 9.18
C ILE A 35 -13.66 0.70 8.67
N GLU A 36 -12.87 1.12 7.68
CA GLU A 36 -11.81 0.28 7.11
C GLU A 36 -10.68 -0.01 8.10
N TYR A 37 -10.20 1.02 8.81
CA TYR A 37 -9.04 0.88 9.69
C TYR A 37 -9.37 0.13 10.99
N MET A 38 -10.50 0.48 11.61
CA MET A 38 -10.94 -0.13 12.86
C MET A 38 -11.67 -1.46 12.65
N LYS A 39 -12.10 -1.75 11.41
CA LYS A 39 -12.93 -2.92 11.08
C LYS A 39 -14.24 -2.92 11.87
N TRP A 40 -14.85 -1.76 12.05
CA TRP A 40 -16.06 -1.55 12.84
C TRP A 40 -17.23 -1.12 11.95
N PRO A 41 -18.47 -1.54 12.26
CA PRO A 41 -19.67 -1.01 11.62
C PRO A 41 -19.75 0.51 11.75
N ALA A 42 -20.49 1.15 10.83
CA ALA A 42 -20.63 2.60 10.80
C ALA A 42 -21.02 3.25 12.14
N GLU A 43 -21.91 2.63 12.92
CA GLU A 43 -22.35 3.15 14.22
C GLU A 43 -21.25 3.14 15.29
N GLU A 44 -20.49 2.05 15.36
CA GLU A 44 -19.34 1.92 16.26
C GLU A 44 -18.22 2.88 15.85
N ALA A 45 -17.94 2.97 14.55
CA ALA A 45 -16.99 3.92 13.99
C ALA A 45 -17.40 5.38 14.27
N ASP A 46 -18.68 5.72 14.14
CA ASP A 46 -19.22 7.05 14.47
C ASP A 46 -19.09 7.36 15.97
N THR A 47 -19.43 6.41 16.84
CA THR A 47 -19.25 6.55 18.28
C THR A 47 -17.80 6.87 18.65
N PHE A 48 -16.86 6.20 17.98
CA PHE A 48 -15.44 6.47 18.12
C PHE A 48 -15.05 7.85 17.60
N LEU A 49 -15.52 8.27 16.42
CA LEU A 49 -15.24 9.60 15.87
C LEU A 49 -15.80 10.72 16.77
N ARG A 50 -17.02 10.57 17.31
CA ARG A 50 -17.60 11.49 18.29
C ARG A 50 -16.72 11.69 19.52
N ARG A 51 -16.06 10.62 20.02
CA ARG A 51 -15.09 10.73 21.12
C ARG A 51 -13.86 11.56 20.72
N LEU A 52 -13.36 11.39 19.49
CA LEU A 52 -12.26 12.22 18.97
C LEU A 52 -12.67 13.68 18.80
N ALA A 53 -13.93 13.93 18.41
CA ALA A 53 -14.48 15.27 18.28
C ALA A 53 -14.60 15.97 19.64
N ASN A 54 -15.08 15.27 20.66
CA ASN A 54 -15.11 15.77 22.04
C ASN A 54 -13.70 16.10 22.58
N ALA A 55 -12.67 15.38 22.11
CA ALA A 55 -11.28 15.69 22.43
C ALA A 55 -10.66 16.81 21.55
N GLY A 56 -11.45 17.36 20.61
CA GLY A 56 -11.07 18.46 19.73
C GLY A 56 -10.12 18.08 18.59
N TYR A 57 -9.98 16.79 18.26
CA TYR A 57 -9.13 16.35 17.15
C TYR A 57 -9.80 16.49 15.79
N ILE A 58 -11.12 16.34 15.77
CA ILE A 58 -11.94 16.44 14.56
C ILE A 58 -13.16 17.30 14.85
N GLU A 59 -13.78 17.80 13.80
CA GLU A 59 -15.02 18.56 13.88
C GLU A 59 -16.01 18.06 12.83
N TRP A 60 -17.30 18.22 13.11
CA TRP A 60 -18.36 17.85 12.19
C TRP A 60 -18.59 18.97 11.19
N CYS A 61 -18.34 18.72 9.90
CA CYS A 61 -18.52 19.71 8.84
C CYS A 61 -19.72 19.38 7.95
N GLY A 62 -20.54 20.40 7.69
CA GLY A 62 -21.73 20.29 6.86
C GLY A 62 -21.49 20.18 5.34
N LYS A 63 -20.23 20.14 4.88
CA LYS A 63 -19.89 19.93 3.45
C LYS A 63 -18.46 19.37 3.32
N HIS A 64 -18.32 18.09 2.98
CA HIS A 64 -17.10 17.54 2.41
C HIS A 64 -17.36 17.16 0.94
N ASN A 65 -16.90 17.98 0.00
CA ASN A 65 -17.19 17.89 -1.45
C ASN A 65 -18.71 17.80 -1.77
N ASP A 66 -19.04 17.32 -2.98
CA ASP A 66 -20.40 17.00 -3.43
C ASP A 66 -21.04 15.80 -2.69
N SER A 67 -20.35 15.18 -1.74
CA SER A 67 -20.70 13.90 -1.09
C SER A 67 -21.44 14.01 0.26
N GLY A 68 -21.71 15.22 0.76
CA GLY A 68 -22.49 15.43 1.99
C GLY A 68 -21.66 15.83 3.23
N ASN A 69 -22.27 15.70 4.41
CA ASN A 69 -21.65 16.04 5.70
C ASN A 69 -20.67 14.93 6.12
N ASP A 70 -19.52 15.29 6.68
CA ASP A 70 -18.56 14.34 7.25
C ASP A 70 -17.64 15.05 8.26
N TRP A 71 -16.79 14.29 8.93
CA TRP A 71 -15.78 14.80 9.84
C TRP A 71 -14.56 15.36 9.10
N THR A 72 -13.97 16.42 9.64
CA THR A 72 -12.66 16.94 9.20
C THR A 72 -11.68 17.04 10.37
N LEU A 73 -10.39 16.99 10.05
CA LEU A 73 -9.33 17.21 11.04
C LEU A 73 -9.25 18.69 11.43
N THR A 74 -9.33 18.96 12.73
CA THR A 74 -8.94 20.26 13.28
C THR A 74 -7.41 20.43 13.18
N ASP A 75 -6.90 21.62 13.49
CA ASP A 75 -5.44 21.84 13.57
C ASP A 75 -4.78 20.92 14.60
N ARG A 76 -5.50 20.54 15.66
CA ARG A 76 -5.01 19.55 16.62
C ARG A 76 -4.93 18.15 16.02
N GLY A 77 -5.94 17.72 15.27
CA GLY A 77 -5.92 16.45 14.53
C GLY A 77 -4.75 16.39 13.54
N ARG A 78 -4.51 17.49 12.80
CA ARG A 78 -3.38 17.61 11.87
C ARG A 78 -2.04 17.54 12.60
N ARG A 79 -1.90 18.21 13.76
CA ARG A 79 -0.71 18.13 14.61
C ARG A 79 -0.44 16.71 15.11
N LEU A 80 -1.47 15.98 15.55
CA LEU A 80 -1.31 14.58 15.96
C LEU A 80 -0.88 13.69 14.79
N ALA A 81 -1.43 13.91 13.59
CA ALA A 81 -1.03 13.17 12.40
C ALA A 81 0.44 13.41 12.00
N ALA A 82 0.93 14.63 12.20
CA ALA A 82 2.31 15.02 11.90
C ALA A 82 3.32 14.58 12.96
N ASP A 83 2.89 14.46 14.22
CA ASP A 83 3.73 14.04 15.34
C ASP A 83 4.25 12.61 15.15
N ASP A 84 5.52 12.33 15.41
CA ASP A 84 6.08 10.98 15.28
C ASP A 84 5.82 10.09 16.51
N LEU A 85 5.27 10.69 17.58
CA LEU A 85 5.08 10.06 18.91
C LEU A 85 6.38 9.46 19.47
N GLY A 86 7.53 10.00 19.06
CA GLY A 86 8.84 9.57 19.49
C GLY A 86 9.10 9.82 20.99
N PRO A 87 10.15 9.20 21.55
CA PRO A 87 10.57 9.48 22.91
C PRO A 87 10.96 10.94 23.06
N ARG A 88 10.67 11.53 24.23
CA ARG A 88 11.04 12.91 24.51
C ARG A 88 12.57 13.07 24.54
N LEU A 89 13.05 14.15 23.97
CA LEU A 89 14.45 14.59 23.98
C LEU A 89 14.68 15.48 25.21
N SER A 90 15.85 15.34 25.84
CA SER A 90 16.31 16.33 26.82
C SER A 90 16.80 17.59 26.14
N ARG A 91 16.93 18.68 26.89
CA ARG A 91 17.56 19.93 26.42
C ARG A 91 18.93 19.69 25.78
N GLN A 92 19.77 18.92 26.44
CA GLN A 92 21.10 18.57 25.94
C GLN A 92 21.06 17.89 24.57
N VAL A 93 20.09 16.99 24.35
CA VAL A 93 19.92 16.32 23.06
C VAL A 93 19.41 17.31 22.01
N ALA A 94 18.44 18.17 22.34
CA ALA A 94 17.94 19.20 21.44
C ALA A 94 19.07 20.17 20.99
N ASP A 95 19.89 20.66 21.92
CA ASP A 95 21.03 21.53 21.62
C ASP A 95 22.07 20.80 20.75
N SER A 96 22.30 19.50 20.98
CA SER A 96 23.19 18.70 20.14
C SER A 96 22.70 18.56 18.69
N ILE A 97 21.38 18.46 18.49
CA ILE A 97 20.75 18.40 17.16
C ILE A 97 20.93 19.75 16.44
N VAL A 98 20.70 20.86 17.15
CA VAL A 98 20.93 22.22 16.62
C VAL A 98 22.39 22.40 16.21
N ALA A 99 23.34 22.01 17.05
CA ALA A 99 24.76 22.10 16.72
C ALA A 99 25.12 21.22 15.51
N ALA A 100 24.57 20.01 15.43
CA ALA A 100 24.84 19.08 14.34
C ALA A 100 24.34 19.59 12.98
N ILE A 101 23.13 20.18 12.92
CA ILE A 101 22.60 20.72 11.66
C ILE A 101 23.36 21.96 11.21
N VAL A 102 23.78 22.83 12.15
CA VAL A 102 24.60 24.02 11.83
C VAL A 102 25.96 23.57 11.28
N ALA A 103 26.60 22.58 11.89
CA ALA A 103 27.86 22.01 11.39
C ALA A 103 27.71 21.43 9.97
N ARG A 104 26.57 20.79 9.67
CA ARG A 104 26.27 20.29 8.32
C ARG A 104 26.02 21.42 7.33
N ALA A 105 25.30 22.47 7.72
CA ALA A 105 25.11 23.64 6.87
C ALA A 105 26.46 24.28 6.48
N ARG A 106 27.40 24.40 7.45
CA ARG A 106 28.78 24.83 7.18
C ARG A 106 29.51 23.91 6.22
N THR A 107 29.38 22.60 6.40
CA THR A 107 30.00 21.60 5.51
C THR A 107 29.47 21.72 4.08
N ILE A 108 28.15 21.82 3.90
CA ILE A 108 27.49 22.02 2.60
C ILE A 108 27.96 23.34 1.97
N ASN A 109 28.08 24.41 2.74
CA ASN A 109 28.46 25.71 2.23
C ASN A 109 29.95 25.81 1.86
N ALA A 110 30.81 25.02 2.51
CA ALA A 110 32.24 24.91 2.19
C ALA A 110 32.52 24.04 0.96
N ASP A 111 31.55 23.24 0.50
CA ASP A 111 31.71 22.34 -0.64
C ASP A 111 31.74 23.11 -1.97
N ARG A 112 32.90 23.11 -2.63
CA ARG A 112 33.11 23.79 -3.93
C ARG A 112 32.38 23.10 -5.08
N ASP A 113 32.03 21.83 -4.94
CA ASP A 113 31.35 21.04 -5.97
C ASP A 113 29.81 21.25 -5.94
N ARG A 114 29.31 22.08 -5.02
CA ARG A 114 27.88 22.37 -4.88
C ARG A 114 27.48 23.73 -5.40
N LEU A 115 26.28 23.79 -5.96
CA LEU A 115 25.57 25.02 -6.30
C LEU A 115 24.67 25.47 -5.16
N ALA A 116 24.06 24.53 -4.45
CA ALA A 116 23.18 24.80 -3.33
C ALA A 116 23.97 25.33 -2.14
N ARG A 117 23.45 26.38 -1.51
CA ARG A 117 23.94 26.97 -0.27
C ARG A 117 22.79 27.13 0.71
N VAL A 118 23.02 26.70 1.95
CA VAL A 118 22.12 26.97 3.06
C VAL A 118 22.30 28.44 3.44
N VAL A 119 21.33 29.28 3.17
CA VAL A 119 21.43 30.73 3.46
C VAL A 119 20.92 31.07 4.85
N GLU A 120 20.01 30.25 5.38
CA GLU A 120 19.40 30.50 6.67
C GLU A 120 18.89 29.20 7.29
N LEU A 121 19.15 29.01 8.59
CA LEU A 121 18.44 28.05 9.43
C LEU A 121 17.64 28.80 10.48
N ARG A 122 16.33 28.53 10.55
CA ARG A 122 15.42 29.10 11.55
C ARG A 122 15.00 28.01 12.53
N LEU A 123 15.27 28.20 13.81
CA LEU A 123 14.75 27.37 14.88
C LEU A 123 13.35 27.88 15.25
N PHE A 124 12.36 27.00 15.34
CA PHE A 124 11.02 27.36 15.79
C PHE A 124 10.43 26.28 16.71
N GLY A 125 9.20 26.51 17.17
CA GLY A 125 8.49 25.53 17.98
C GLY A 125 9.04 25.40 19.40
N SER A 126 8.92 24.20 19.98
CA SER A 126 9.16 24.02 21.42
C SER A 126 10.59 24.26 21.86
N ALA A 127 11.57 24.09 20.96
CA ALA A 127 13.00 24.27 21.22
C ALA A 127 13.42 25.74 21.44
N LEU A 128 12.56 26.71 21.11
CA LEU A 128 12.79 28.13 21.43
C LEU A 128 12.64 28.45 22.92
N ASP A 129 11.86 27.65 23.66
CA ASP A 129 11.66 27.88 25.08
C ASP A 129 12.89 27.44 25.88
N ALA A 130 13.62 28.42 26.41
CA ALA A 130 14.82 28.22 27.21
C ALA A 130 14.53 27.58 28.59
N GLY A 131 13.29 27.67 29.09
CA GLY A 131 12.89 27.09 30.38
C GLY A 131 12.36 25.66 30.28
N ARG A 132 12.28 25.11 29.06
CA ARG A 132 11.76 23.77 28.80
C ARG A 132 12.86 22.73 28.90
N GLU A 133 12.56 21.58 29.50
CA GLU A 133 13.53 20.48 29.66
C GLU A 133 13.14 19.21 28.87
N ASP A 134 11.91 19.16 28.32
CA ASP A 134 11.35 18.01 27.61
C ASP A 134 10.82 18.34 26.20
N TYR A 135 11.51 17.89 25.16
CA TYR A 135 11.17 18.20 23.77
C TYR A 135 10.63 16.97 23.04
N GLY A 136 9.72 17.13 22.09
CA GLY A 136 9.33 16.02 21.21
C GLY A 136 10.38 15.83 20.12
N ASP A 137 10.70 16.95 19.50
CA ASP A 137 11.55 17.12 18.34
C ASP A 137 12.11 18.55 18.32
N VAL A 138 13.09 18.77 17.45
CA VAL A 138 13.66 20.08 17.14
C VAL A 138 13.11 20.51 15.79
N ASP A 139 12.22 21.51 15.80
CA ASP A 139 11.58 22.06 14.61
C ASP A 139 12.44 23.15 13.98
N MET A 140 12.80 22.96 12.70
CA MET A 140 13.69 23.87 11.98
C MET A 140 13.23 24.10 10.55
N GLU A 141 13.54 25.28 10.02
CA GLU A 141 13.38 25.61 8.60
C GLU A 141 14.75 25.85 7.99
N ALA A 142 15.00 25.26 6.82
CA ALA A 142 16.19 25.53 6.02
C ALA A 142 15.83 26.25 4.73
N ARG A 143 16.36 27.47 4.57
CA ARG A 143 16.33 28.18 3.29
C ARG A 143 17.59 27.84 2.52
N ILE A 144 17.41 27.25 1.34
CA ILE A 144 18.49 26.86 0.43
C ILE A 144 18.33 27.62 -0.88
N GLU A 145 19.39 28.31 -1.27
CA GLU A 145 19.47 29.09 -2.49
C GLU A 145 20.66 28.63 -3.34
N ILE A 146 20.74 29.13 -4.57
CA ILE A 146 21.78 28.77 -5.53
C ILE A 146 22.85 29.85 -5.55
N ARG A 147 24.11 29.44 -5.36
CA ARG A 147 25.28 30.32 -5.50
C ARG A 147 25.37 30.89 -6.91
N LYS A 148 25.64 32.19 -7.01
CA LYS A 148 25.82 32.91 -8.28
C LYS A 148 27.26 33.34 -8.55
N LEU A 149 28.07 33.50 -7.49
CA LEU A 149 29.46 33.94 -7.54
C LEU A 149 30.31 33.12 -6.56
N PRO A 150 31.63 32.96 -6.78
CA PRO A 150 32.37 33.33 -7.99
C PRO A 150 31.96 32.50 -9.23
N LEU A 151 32.02 33.09 -10.44
CA LEU A 151 31.51 32.48 -11.67
C LEU A 151 32.25 31.19 -12.07
N ASP A 152 33.55 31.15 -11.84
CA ASP A 152 34.43 30.01 -12.09
C ASP A 152 34.07 28.82 -11.20
N GLU A 153 33.87 29.05 -9.91
CA GLU A 153 33.43 27.97 -9.01
C GLU A 153 32.00 27.51 -9.36
N VAL A 154 31.11 28.42 -9.77
CA VAL A 154 29.75 28.06 -10.21
C VAL A 154 29.79 27.19 -11.46
N ALA A 155 30.62 27.53 -12.46
CA ALA A 155 30.80 26.72 -13.65
C ALA A 155 31.34 25.32 -13.32
N HIS A 156 32.33 25.24 -12.42
CA HIS A 156 32.87 23.98 -11.92
C HIS A 156 31.79 23.12 -11.25
N ALA A 157 31.06 23.66 -10.28
CA ALA A 157 29.98 22.95 -9.59
C ALA A 157 28.88 22.47 -10.56
N HIS A 158 28.50 23.31 -11.53
CA HIS A 158 27.57 22.92 -12.59
C HIS A 158 28.06 21.68 -13.36
N SER A 159 29.34 21.61 -13.72
CA SER A 159 29.90 20.46 -14.43
C SER A 159 29.87 19.18 -13.59
N VAL A 160 30.22 19.27 -12.30
CA VAL A 160 30.22 18.13 -11.37
C VAL A 160 28.81 17.60 -11.14
N ILE A 161 27.82 18.50 -11.00
CA ILE A 161 26.43 18.12 -10.79
C ILE A 161 25.82 17.55 -12.07
N ALA A 162 26.09 18.15 -13.23
CA ALA A 162 25.57 17.67 -14.51
C ALA A 162 25.92 16.20 -14.78
N ALA A 163 27.10 15.75 -14.35
CA ALA A 163 27.54 14.35 -14.43
C ALA A 163 26.78 13.39 -13.49
N LYS A 164 26.16 13.92 -12.43
CA LYS A 164 25.42 13.13 -11.40
C LYS A 164 23.91 13.14 -11.61
N VAL A 165 23.36 14.04 -12.42
CA VAL A 165 21.91 14.16 -12.68
C VAL A 165 21.43 12.98 -13.54
N PRO A 166 20.49 12.14 -13.06
CA PRO A 166 19.94 11.03 -13.84
C PRO A 166 19.15 11.50 -15.07
N GLN A 167 19.13 10.70 -16.14
CA GLN A 167 18.39 11.02 -17.38
C GLN A 167 16.90 11.28 -17.11
N SER A 168 16.29 10.52 -16.20
CA SER A 168 14.89 10.70 -15.79
C SER A 168 14.56 12.08 -15.20
N TRP A 169 15.56 12.83 -14.70
CA TRP A 169 15.37 14.21 -14.25
C TRP A 169 15.38 15.21 -15.42
N ARG A 170 16.15 14.91 -16.48
CA ARG A 170 16.25 15.71 -17.70
C ARG A 170 15.01 15.53 -18.60
N ASP A 171 14.42 14.34 -18.61
CA ASP A 171 13.23 14.00 -19.43
C ASP A 171 11.93 14.64 -18.92
N SER A 172 11.91 15.23 -17.71
CA SER A 172 10.73 15.88 -17.16
C SER A 172 10.55 17.30 -17.70
N SER A 173 9.48 17.54 -18.47
CA SER A 173 9.16 18.84 -19.08
C SER A 173 9.10 20.02 -18.08
N PHE A 174 8.79 19.74 -16.80
CA PHE A 174 8.73 20.75 -15.72
C PHE A 174 10.09 21.02 -15.04
N ARG A 175 11.06 20.09 -15.11
CA ARG A 175 12.34 20.20 -14.39
C ARG A 175 13.53 20.48 -15.31
N ASN A 176 13.35 20.37 -16.61
CA ASN A 176 14.41 20.46 -17.62
C ASN A 176 15.19 21.80 -17.58
N PHE A 177 14.51 22.93 -17.34
CA PHE A 177 15.16 24.25 -17.45
C PHE A 177 16.18 24.59 -16.34
N ARG A 178 16.24 23.81 -15.24
CA ARG A 178 17.18 24.00 -14.10
C ARG A 178 17.48 22.68 -13.38
N ALA A 179 17.61 21.59 -14.12
CA ALA A 179 17.68 20.24 -13.57
C ALA A 179 18.83 20.07 -12.56
N GLU A 180 20.02 20.60 -12.87
CA GLU A 180 21.20 20.57 -12.02
C GLU A 180 20.99 21.32 -10.70
N GLN A 181 20.42 22.52 -10.76
CA GLN A 181 20.16 23.35 -9.58
C GLN A 181 19.12 22.71 -8.66
N GLU A 182 18.02 22.19 -9.21
CA GLU A 182 16.96 21.57 -8.42
C GLU A 182 17.40 20.21 -7.84
N PHE A 183 18.20 19.44 -8.59
CA PHE A 183 18.79 18.20 -8.12
C PHE A 183 19.72 18.44 -6.94
N ASP A 184 20.63 19.40 -7.05
CA ASP A 184 21.56 19.72 -5.96
C ASP A 184 20.85 20.34 -4.76
N ARG A 185 19.88 21.24 -4.98
CA ARG A 185 19.04 21.79 -3.89
C ARG A 185 18.33 20.69 -3.10
N ARG A 186 17.76 19.70 -3.78
CA ARG A 186 17.13 18.53 -3.14
C ARG A 186 18.16 17.68 -2.38
N ASN A 187 19.34 17.47 -2.95
CA ASN A 187 20.39 16.69 -2.32
C ASN A 187 20.93 17.38 -1.05
N ALA A 188 21.19 18.68 -1.12
CA ALA A 188 21.60 19.49 0.03
C ALA A 188 20.54 19.44 1.14
N PHE A 189 19.25 19.61 0.81
CA PHE A 189 18.16 19.49 1.80
C PHE A 189 18.10 18.09 2.44
N THR A 190 18.30 17.04 1.64
CA THR A 190 18.29 15.66 2.12
C THR A 190 19.48 15.38 3.01
N GLU A 191 20.67 15.86 2.64
CA GLU A 191 21.91 15.69 3.40
C GLU A 191 21.88 16.42 4.73
N LEU A 192 21.31 17.62 4.75
CA LEU A 192 21.16 18.43 5.95
C LEU A 192 20.44 17.65 7.06
N SER A 193 19.33 16.97 6.73
CA SER A 193 18.53 16.19 7.69
C SER A 193 18.94 14.71 7.84
N ARG A 194 19.77 14.16 6.95
CA ARG A 194 20.04 12.71 6.86
C ARG A 194 20.52 12.11 8.18
N GLY A 195 19.75 11.20 8.76
CA GLY A 195 20.16 10.43 9.94
C GLY A 195 20.20 11.20 11.26
N ILE A 196 19.70 12.44 11.31
CA ILE A 196 19.53 13.17 12.58
C ILE A 196 18.16 12.78 13.16
N LYS A 197 18.17 11.96 14.22
CA LYS A 197 16.93 11.57 14.92
C LYS A 197 16.41 12.73 15.75
N GLY A 198 15.09 12.93 15.76
CA GLY A 198 14.44 14.01 16.51
C GLY A 198 14.51 15.38 15.85
N LEU A 199 14.93 15.48 14.58
CA LEU A 199 14.90 16.71 13.79
C LEU A 199 13.69 16.72 12.85
N SER A 200 12.89 17.78 12.93
CA SER A 200 11.81 18.11 11.99
C SER A 200 12.27 19.27 11.11
N LEU A 201 12.58 19.00 9.83
CA LEU A 201 13.11 20.00 8.89
C LEU A 201 12.09 20.38 7.81
N SER A 202 11.76 21.67 7.74
CA SER A 202 10.81 22.24 6.79
C SER A 202 11.49 23.22 5.81
N LYS A 203 10.76 23.62 4.75
CA LYS A 203 11.23 24.59 3.74
C LYS A 203 10.67 26.00 3.93
N ASN A 204 9.49 26.10 4.54
CA ASN A 204 8.68 27.33 4.58
C ASN A 204 7.64 27.31 5.72
N ALA A 205 7.87 26.53 6.78
CA ALA A 205 6.89 26.40 7.87
C ALA A 205 6.70 27.72 8.63
N THR A 206 7.75 28.55 8.76
CA THR A 206 7.67 29.83 9.47
C THR A 206 6.75 30.82 8.77
N GLU A 207 6.75 30.82 7.43
CA GLU A 207 5.86 31.65 6.62
C GLU A 207 4.44 31.07 6.54
N GLU A 208 4.30 29.75 6.31
CA GLU A 208 3.00 29.09 6.19
C GLU A 208 2.20 29.08 7.51
N LEU A 209 2.88 28.90 8.64
CA LEU A 209 2.25 28.81 9.96
C LEU A 209 2.27 30.14 10.72
N GLY A 210 3.08 31.11 10.26
CA GLY A 210 3.30 32.38 10.95
C GLY A 210 3.89 32.22 12.36
N CYS A 211 4.69 31.17 12.59
CA CYS A 211 5.25 30.87 13.91
C CYS A 211 6.40 31.81 14.30
N GLU A 212 6.65 31.93 15.61
CA GLU A 212 7.85 32.59 16.11
C GLU A 212 9.11 31.76 15.79
N TYR A 213 10.22 32.44 15.48
CA TYR A 213 11.46 31.76 15.11
C TYR A 213 12.71 32.57 15.48
N GLN A 214 13.83 31.87 15.67
CA GLN A 214 15.16 32.45 15.87
C GLN A 214 16.08 32.04 14.71
N ARG A 215 16.91 32.96 14.20
CA ARG A 215 17.84 32.64 13.09
C ARG A 215 19.19 32.21 13.65
N ILE A 216 19.38 30.90 13.73
CA ILE A 216 20.57 30.31 14.35
C ILE A 216 21.75 30.12 13.37
N TYR A 217 21.51 30.29 12.06
CA TYR A 217 22.55 30.24 11.03
C TYR A 217 22.19 31.17 9.89
N ARG A 218 23.17 31.90 9.38
CA ARG A 218 23.02 32.85 8.28
C ARG A 218 24.25 32.82 7.39
N PHE A 219 24.04 32.88 6.09
CA PHE A 219 25.12 32.90 5.11
C PHE A 219 24.83 33.94 4.03
N ASP A 220 25.83 34.77 3.75
CA ASP A 220 25.80 35.75 2.68
C ASP A 220 26.26 35.11 1.36
N LEU A 221 25.36 35.03 0.39
CA LEU A 221 25.67 34.44 -0.92
C LEU A 221 26.59 35.30 -1.77
N ASP A 222 26.55 36.61 -1.59
CA ASP A 222 27.28 37.56 -2.43
C ASP A 222 28.74 37.64 -1.98
N VAL A 223 28.97 37.60 -0.66
CA VAL A 223 30.30 37.62 -0.04
C VAL A 223 30.87 36.21 0.15
N GLY A 224 30.03 35.18 0.18
CA GLY A 224 30.43 33.79 0.39
C GLY A 224 30.89 33.52 1.83
N GLN A 225 30.35 34.25 2.81
CA GLN A 225 30.76 34.16 4.21
C GLN A 225 29.58 33.92 5.15
N GLU A 226 29.85 33.22 6.24
CA GLU A 226 28.90 33.05 7.34
C GLU A 226 28.71 34.40 8.07
N LEU A 227 27.46 34.76 8.29
CA LEU A 227 27.10 35.94 9.08
C LEU A 227 26.86 35.52 10.53
N LEU A 228 27.01 36.47 11.46
CA LEU A 228 26.62 36.22 12.85
C LEU A 228 25.14 35.82 12.93
N PRO A 229 24.80 34.82 13.78
CA PRO A 229 23.42 34.46 14.05
C PRO A 229 22.64 35.64 14.65
N ASP A 230 21.32 35.61 14.50
CA ASP A 230 20.42 36.61 15.06
C ASP A 230 19.80 36.04 16.34
N ASP A 231 20.23 36.56 17.49
CA ASP A 231 19.75 36.13 18.79
C ASP A 231 18.31 36.60 19.08
N ALA A 232 17.77 37.52 18.27
CA ALA A 232 16.41 37.98 18.43
C ALA A 232 15.38 36.94 17.95
N ILE A 233 14.37 36.67 18.78
CA ILE A 233 13.20 35.89 18.40
C ILE A 233 12.28 36.80 17.57
N VAL A 234 12.03 36.42 16.33
CA VAL A 234 11.03 37.06 15.47
C VAL A 234 9.65 36.64 15.99
N PRO A 235 8.77 37.60 16.32
CA PRO A 235 7.48 37.29 16.94
C PRO A 235 6.52 36.61 15.95
N ARG A 236 5.63 35.80 16.52
CA ARG A 236 4.54 35.11 15.80
C ARG A 236 3.61 36.12 15.10
N THR A 237 3.18 35.80 13.88
CA THR A 237 2.23 36.62 13.10
C THR A 237 0.81 36.06 13.10
N THR A 238 0.62 34.83 13.57
CA THR A 238 -0.67 34.15 13.76
C THR A 238 -1.05 34.04 15.25
N PRO A 239 -2.32 33.83 15.61
CA PRO A 239 -2.68 33.52 16.99
C PRO A 239 -1.97 32.25 17.49
N ALA A 240 -1.60 32.21 18.78
CA ALA A 240 -1.07 30.98 19.37
C ALA A 240 -2.11 29.85 19.29
N PRO A 241 -1.70 28.58 19.13
CA PRO A 241 -2.64 27.47 19.09
C PRO A 241 -3.22 27.33 20.50
N GLY A 242 -4.55 27.28 20.62
CA GLY A 242 -5.22 27.16 21.91
C GLY A 242 -4.69 25.97 22.72
N THR A 243 -4.57 26.16 24.03
CA THR A 243 -4.05 25.12 24.94
C THR A 243 -4.98 23.90 24.97
N ALA A 244 -4.51 22.75 25.48
CA ALA A 244 -5.34 21.56 25.66
C ALA A 244 -6.54 21.77 26.61
N LEU A 245 -6.55 22.88 27.37
CA LEU A 245 -7.61 23.26 28.29
C LEU A 245 -8.69 24.16 27.64
N GLU A 246 -8.41 24.75 26.47
CA GLU A 246 -9.34 25.63 25.72
C GLU A 246 -10.28 24.86 24.78
N VAL A 247 -10.52 23.58 25.05
CA VAL A 247 -11.41 22.75 24.23
C VAL A 247 -12.84 23.15 24.51
N SER A 248 -13.36 24.08 23.73
CA SER A 248 -14.81 24.18 23.55
C SER A 248 -15.26 22.89 22.88
N ALA A 249 -16.04 22.09 23.61
CA ALA A 249 -16.67 20.91 23.04
C ALA A 249 -17.42 21.33 21.77
N THR A 250 -17.11 20.69 20.65
CA THR A 250 -17.91 20.88 19.43
C THR A 250 -19.35 20.54 19.78
N ILE A 251 -20.30 21.44 19.48
CA ILE A 251 -21.72 21.13 19.61
C ILE A 251 -22.02 20.11 18.51
N LEU A 252 -21.94 18.83 18.87
CA LEU A 252 -22.23 17.73 17.95
C LEU A 252 -23.74 17.63 17.76
N PRO A 253 -24.21 17.32 16.53
CA PRO A 253 -25.60 16.96 16.36
C PRO A 253 -25.90 15.68 17.14
N VAL A 254 -27.17 15.51 17.54
CA VAL A 254 -27.64 14.34 18.29
C VAL A 254 -27.23 13.04 17.60
N GLN A 255 -27.29 13.02 16.26
CA GLN A 255 -26.85 11.92 15.41
C GLN A 255 -26.04 12.46 14.22
N THR A 256 -24.96 11.76 13.86
CA THR A 256 -24.04 12.06 12.76
C THR A 256 -24.11 10.97 11.69
N VAL A 257 -24.44 9.74 12.12
CA VAL A 257 -24.96 8.69 11.25
C VAL A 257 -26.47 8.54 11.43
N ILE A 258 -27.16 8.23 10.34
CA ILE A 258 -28.61 8.05 10.24
C ILE A 258 -28.84 6.66 9.63
N PRO A 259 -29.60 5.77 10.30
CA PRO A 259 -29.94 4.46 9.74
C PRO A 259 -30.56 4.59 8.35
N PRO A 260 -30.01 3.91 7.33
CA PRO A 260 -30.52 3.99 5.97
C PRO A 260 -31.86 3.27 5.82
N LEU A 261 -32.62 3.65 4.80
CA LEU A 261 -33.89 2.99 4.44
C LEU A 261 -33.64 1.91 3.39
N ASN A 262 -34.43 0.82 3.48
CA ASN A 262 -34.51 -0.24 2.47
C ASN A 262 -33.20 -1.03 2.22
N LEU A 263 -32.37 -1.18 3.27
CA LEU A 263 -31.26 -2.14 3.22
C LEU A 263 -31.79 -3.51 2.80
N ALA A 264 -31.00 -4.21 1.99
CA ALA A 264 -31.38 -5.56 1.58
C ALA A 264 -31.27 -6.52 2.76
N ASP A 265 -32.26 -7.40 2.91
CA ASP A 265 -32.16 -8.51 3.85
C ASP A 265 -31.01 -9.45 3.46
N ALA A 266 -30.50 -10.22 4.42
CA ALA A 266 -29.30 -11.05 4.24
C ALA A 266 -29.32 -11.95 2.98
N ASP A 267 -30.49 -12.46 2.62
CA ASP A 267 -30.74 -13.35 1.47
C ASP A 267 -31.45 -12.68 0.30
N GLU A 268 -31.83 -11.41 0.43
CA GLU A 268 -32.55 -10.72 -0.63
C GLU A 268 -31.70 -10.67 -1.90
N LYS A 269 -32.31 -11.09 -3.01
CA LYS A 269 -31.67 -11.08 -4.33
C LYS A 269 -31.82 -9.71 -4.95
N VAL A 270 -30.71 -8.99 -5.03
CA VAL A 270 -30.61 -7.68 -5.66
C VAL A 270 -29.90 -7.83 -6.99
N ARG A 271 -30.41 -7.17 -8.03
CA ARG A 271 -29.80 -7.16 -9.36
C ARG A 271 -28.34 -6.65 -9.32
N SER A 272 -27.45 -7.37 -9.98
CA SER A 272 -25.99 -7.13 -9.97
C SER A 272 -25.44 -6.52 -11.24
N ASP A 273 -26.24 -6.38 -12.29
CA ASP A 273 -25.82 -5.88 -13.60
C ASP A 273 -25.32 -4.43 -13.59
N GLU A 274 -25.76 -3.64 -12.61
CA GLU A 274 -25.32 -2.25 -12.40
C GLU A 274 -24.39 -2.10 -11.18
N LEU A 275 -24.04 -3.20 -10.50
CA LEU A 275 -23.24 -3.14 -9.27
C LEU A 275 -21.76 -2.95 -9.56
N ARG A 276 -21.18 -1.95 -8.89
CA ARG A 276 -19.73 -1.74 -8.80
C ARG A 276 -19.37 -1.73 -7.32
N ILE A 277 -19.07 -2.91 -6.77
CA ILE A 277 -18.65 -3.06 -5.38
C ILE A 277 -17.20 -3.55 -5.39
N GLY A 278 -16.27 -2.60 -5.33
CA GLY A 278 -14.87 -2.90 -5.06
C GLY A 278 -14.65 -3.09 -3.56
N MET A 279 -13.71 -3.95 -3.18
CA MET A 279 -13.34 -4.15 -1.77
C MET A 279 -12.85 -2.86 -1.10
N SER A 280 -12.14 -2.01 -1.85
CA SER A 280 -11.70 -0.67 -1.40
C SER A 280 -12.85 0.30 -1.15
N ASP A 281 -14.02 0.01 -1.73
CA ASP A 281 -15.15 0.92 -1.83
C ASP A 281 -16.28 0.55 -0.87
N ILE A 282 -16.27 -0.66 -0.28
CA ILE A 282 -17.30 -1.11 0.67
C ILE A 282 -17.41 -0.15 1.87
N ALA A 283 -16.29 0.19 2.51
CA ALA A 283 -16.28 1.13 3.63
C ALA A 283 -16.72 2.54 3.21
N TYR A 284 -16.44 2.94 1.97
CA TYR A 284 -16.91 4.22 1.43
C TYR A 284 -18.42 4.21 1.17
N THR A 285 -18.93 3.18 0.51
CA THR A 285 -20.36 2.99 0.26
C THR A 285 -21.12 2.92 1.56
N GLU A 286 -20.60 2.20 2.57
CA GLU A 286 -21.19 2.16 3.90
C GLU A 286 -21.22 3.56 4.52
N ALA A 287 -20.08 4.26 4.57
CA ALA A 287 -20.03 5.61 5.14
C ALA A 287 -21.02 6.57 4.45
N VAL A 288 -21.05 6.62 3.12
CA VAL A 288 -22.02 7.46 2.37
C VAL A 288 -23.46 7.09 2.70
N THR A 289 -23.74 5.80 2.84
CA THR A 289 -25.09 5.32 3.14
C THR A 289 -25.54 5.77 4.53
N TRP A 290 -24.67 5.62 5.52
CA TRP A 290 -24.93 5.94 6.92
C TRP A 290 -24.81 7.42 7.28
N LEU A 291 -24.04 8.24 6.55
CA LEU A 291 -24.02 9.70 6.75
C LEU A 291 -25.33 10.37 6.29
N GLY A 292 -26.15 9.64 5.54
CA GLY A 292 -27.42 10.14 5.03
C GLY A 292 -27.25 11.14 3.89
N ARG A 293 -28.30 11.93 3.65
CA ARG A 293 -28.32 13.01 2.66
C ARG A 293 -28.77 14.30 3.32
N THR A 294 -28.25 15.42 2.82
CA THR A 294 -28.76 16.74 3.18
C THR A 294 -29.91 17.10 2.24
N THR A 295 -31.08 17.40 2.78
CA THR A 295 -32.22 17.86 1.98
C THR A 295 -31.96 19.25 1.39
N SER A 296 -32.79 19.69 0.44
CA SER A 296 -32.74 21.06 -0.09
C SER A 296 -32.91 22.14 0.99
N GLN A 297 -33.50 21.79 2.13
CA GLN A 297 -33.70 22.66 3.29
C GLN A 297 -32.54 22.58 4.30
N GLY A 298 -31.44 21.88 3.97
CA GLY A 298 -30.28 21.73 4.85
C GLY A 298 -30.46 20.72 5.99
N THR A 299 -31.59 20.00 6.04
CA THR A 299 -31.84 19.02 7.11
C THR A 299 -31.23 17.65 6.78
N PRO A 300 -30.67 16.93 7.77
CA PRO A 300 -30.23 15.55 7.58
C PRO A 300 -31.42 14.61 7.35
N ALA A 301 -31.31 13.71 6.37
CA ALA A 301 -32.31 12.70 6.05
C ALA A 301 -31.64 11.34 5.76
N PRO A 302 -32.31 10.21 6.05
CA PRO A 302 -31.75 8.90 5.77
C PRO A 302 -31.57 8.66 4.27
N THR A 303 -30.56 7.87 3.91
CA THR A 303 -30.35 7.45 2.52
C THR A 303 -31.37 6.39 2.12
N ASP A 304 -32.16 6.65 1.08
CA ASP A 304 -32.96 5.61 0.41
C ASP A 304 -32.06 4.81 -0.54
N THR A 305 -31.70 3.61 -0.11
CA THR A 305 -30.73 2.74 -0.79
C THR A 305 -31.27 2.15 -2.10
N ARG A 306 -32.58 2.22 -2.36
CA ARG A 306 -33.16 1.77 -3.65
C ARG A 306 -32.67 2.59 -4.85
N LYS A 307 -32.18 3.82 -4.61
CA LYS A 307 -31.67 4.72 -5.65
C LYS A 307 -30.29 4.35 -6.16
N VAL A 308 -29.50 3.63 -5.36
CA VAL A 308 -28.13 3.22 -5.70
C VAL A 308 -27.93 1.80 -5.19
N ALA A 309 -27.94 0.82 -6.08
CA ALA A 309 -27.97 -0.59 -5.72
C ALA A 309 -26.82 -1.01 -4.79
N ALA A 310 -25.62 -0.43 -4.93
CA ALA A 310 -24.49 -0.70 -4.04
C ALA A 310 -24.77 -0.32 -2.57
N GLN A 311 -25.55 0.73 -2.32
CA GLN A 311 -25.90 1.19 -0.97
C GLN A 311 -26.81 0.20 -0.24
N ARG A 312 -27.52 -0.68 -0.97
CA ARG A 312 -28.37 -1.72 -0.38
C ARG A 312 -27.57 -2.77 0.40
N PHE A 313 -26.26 -2.85 0.16
CA PHE A 313 -25.33 -3.78 0.80
C PHE A 313 -24.47 -3.11 1.89
N ALA A 314 -24.78 -1.88 2.30
CA ALA A 314 -24.04 -1.22 3.37
C ALA A 314 -24.08 -2.07 4.65
N GLY A 315 -22.90 -2.39 5.19
CA GLY A 315 -22.76 -3.25 6.37
C GLY A 315 -22.81 -4.76 6.10
N ALA A 316 -23.03 -5.20 4.85
CA ALA A 316 -23.13 -6.61 4.50
C ALA A 316 -21.87 -7.41 4.90
N GLN A 317 -20.69 -6.80 4.87
CA GLN A 317 -19.44 -7.44 5.27
C GLN A 317 -19.43 -7.91 6.73
N PHE A 318 -20.26 -7.33 7.60
CA PHE A 318 -20.36 -7.73 9.01
C PHE A 318 -21.32 -8.91 9.25
N LEU A 319 -21.94 -9.47 8.20
CA LEU A 319 -22.72 -10.71 8.32
C LEU A 319 -21.85 -11.95 8.61
N PHE A 320 -20.56 -11.86 8.30
CA PHE A 320 -19.55 -12.83 8.70
C PHE A 320 -18.45 -12.09 9.46
N ASP A 321 -18.36 -12.25 10.77
CA ASP A 321 -17.52 -11.37 11.59
C ASP A 321 -16.06 -11.83 11.74
N GLU A 322 -15.76 -13.09 11.43
CA GLU A 322 -14.46 -13.69 11.73
C GLU A 322 -13.31 -13.06 10.92
N TRP A 323 -13.58 -12.40 9.80
CA TRP A 323 -12.54 -11.68 9.05
C TRP A 323 -11.88 -10.55 9.86
N ARG A 324 -12.54 -10.11 10.94
CA ARG A 324 -12.01 -9.11 11.88
C ARG A 324 -10.96 -9.69 12.83
N ASP A 325 -10.99 -10.99 13.12
CA ASP A 325 -10.06 -11.63 14.05
C ASP A 325 -8.65 -11.71 13.46
N GLU A 326 -7.73 -10.96 14.03
CA GLU A 326 -6.33 -10.88 13.56
C GLU A 326 -5.50 -12.12 13.89
N LYS A 327 -6.02 -13.04 14.72
CA LYS A 327 -5.31 -14.27 15.11
C LYS A 327 -5.42 -15.39 14.07
N LEU A 328 -6.44 -15.34 13.21
CA LEU A 328 -6.65 -16.36 12.18
C LEU A 328 -5.61 -16.22 11.06
N SER A 329 -5.02 -17.33 10.64
CA SER A 329 -4.22 -17.35 9.41
C SER A 329 -5.11 -17.06 8.19
N GLY A 330 -4.51 -16.64 7.08
CA GLY A 330 -5.23 -16.47 5.82
C GLY A 330 -5.91 -17.76 5.38
N LEU A 331 -5.24 -18.90 5.50
CA LEU A 331 -5.80 -20.22 5.17
C LEU A 331 -6.96 -20.62 6.08
N GLU A 332 -6.85 -20.33 7.38
CA GLU A 332 -7.95 -20.55 8.32
C GLU A 332 -9.18 -19.73 7.94
N LEU A 333 -9.01 -18.42 7.74
CA LEU A 333 -10.09 -17.53 7.37
C LEU A 333 -10.74 -17.92 6.04
N PHE A 334 -9.94 -18.34 5.07
CA PHE A 334 -10.42 -18.86 3.79
C PHE A 334 -11.35 -20.06 3.99
N GLN A 335 -10.92 -21.08 4.72
CA GLN A 335 -11.73 -22.26 4.95
C GLN A 335 -12.99 -21.98 5.77
N ARG A 336 -12.90 -21.14 6.80
CA ARG A 336 -14.07 -20.74 7.59
C ARG A 336 -15.09 -19.94 6.77
N ALA A 337 -14.64 -19.09 5.85
CA ALA A 337 -15.52 -18.40 4.91
C ALA A 337 -16.23 -19.36 3.95
N PHE A 338 -15.55 -20.42 3.48
CA PHE A 338 -16.16 -21.48 2.67
C PHE A 338 -17.17 -22.31 3.45
N ASP A 339 -16.84 -22.70 4.69
CA ASP A 339 -17.75 -23.44 5.57
C ASP A 339 -19.01 -22.62 5.88
N TRP A 340 -18.84 -21.32 6.16
CA TRP A 340 -19.95 -20.38 6.33
C TRP A 340 -20.80 -20.24 5.06
N ALA A 341 -20.16 -20.06 3.90
CA ALA A 341 -20.86 -19.99 2.62
C ALA A 341 -21.63 -21.29 2.30
N SER A 342 -21.07 -22.44 2.64
CA SER A 342 -21.70 -23.76 2.47
C SER A 342 -22.92 -23.92 3.38
N HIS A 343 -22.82 -23.48 4.63
CA HIS A 343 -23.94 -23.49 5.58
C HIS A 343 -25.18 -22.75 5.05
N TYR A 344 -24.98 -21.65 4.31
CA TYR A 344 -26.06 -20.87 3.69
C TYR A 344 -26.34 -21.25 2.22
N GLY A 345 -25.74 -22.32 1.69
CA GLY A 345 -25.97 -22.77 0.32
C GLY A 345 -25.57 -21.74 -0.74
N LEU A 346 -24.57 -20.90 -0.46
CA LEU A 346 -24.13 -19.88 -1.42
C LEU A 346 -23.38 -20.53 -2.59
N PRO A 347 -23.62 -20.12 -3.84
CA PRO A 347 -22.93 -20.65 -5.02
C PRO A 347 -21.41 -20.73 -4.91
N ILE A 348 -20.77 -19.76 -4.24
CA ILE A 348 -19.31 -19.73 -4.04
C ILE A 348 -18.78 -20.94 -3.28
N SER A 349 -19.60 -21.60 -2.46
CA SER A 349 -19.22 -22.81 -1.73
C SER A 349 -18.99 -24.04 -2.62
N ALA A 350 -19.49 -24.01 -3.86
CA ALA A 350 -19.29 -25.07 -4.86
C ALA A 350 -18.02 -24.88 -5.70
N ALA A 351 -17.28 -23.78 -5.51
CA ALA A 351 -16.03 -23.53 -6.21
C ALA A 351 -14.93 -24.52 -5.79
N ASP A 352 -14.01 -24.83 -6.71
CA ASP A 352 -12.81 -25.60 -6.39
C ASP A 352 -12.01 -24.87 -5.32
N ARG A 353 -11.47 -25.61 -4.33
CA ARG A 353 -10.79 -25.04 -3.16
C ARG A 353 -9.30 -24.79 -3.49
N SER A 354 -9.07 -24.14 -4.61
CA SER A 354 -7.75 -23.80 -5.15
C SER A 354 -7.62 -22.30 -5.33
N PHE A 355 -6.44 -21.75 -5.03
CA PHE A 355 -6.21 -20.32 -5.19
C PHE A 355 -4.87 -20.02 -5.84
N THR A 356 -4.80 -18.84 -6.46
CA THR A 356 -3.58 -18.29 -7.03
C THR A 356 -3.34 -16.91 -6.45
N LEU A 357 -2.17 -16.69 -5.88
CA LEU A 357 -1.70 -15.39 -5.42
C LEU A 357 -0.67 -14.88 -6.42
N ARG A 358 -0.84 -13.65 -6.90
CA ARG A 358 0.07 -13.04 -7.87
C ARG A 358 0.60 -11.70 -7.34
N THR A 359 1.84 -11.41 -7.66
CA THR A 359 2.46 -10.11 -7.37
C THR A 359 2.92 -9.49 -8.68
N TYR A 360 2.89 -8.16 -8.77
CA TYR A 360 3.37 -7.38 -9.91
C TYR A 360 4.29 -6.27 -9.42
N HIS A 361 4.95 -5.57 -10.34
CA HIS A 361 5.74 -4.39 -9.98
C HIS A 361 4.83 -3.28 -9.42
N GLY A 362 4.94 -3.02 -8.12
CA GLY A 362 4.22 -1.93 -7.44
C GLY A 362 2.76 -2.24 -7.07
N THR A 363 2.24 -3.44 -7.41
CA THR A 363 0.90 -3.90 -7.05
C THR A 363 0.92 -5.36 -6.59
N ARG A 364 -0.08 -5.75 -5.81
CA ARG A 364 -0.28 -7.14 -5.36
C ARG A 364 -1.70 -7.53 -5.75
N ILE A 365 -1.86 -8.66 -6.43
CA ILE A 365 -3.14 -9.11 -6.98
C ILE A 365 -3.36 -10.56 -6.56
N ALA A 366 -4.32 -10.83 -5.69
CA ALA A 366 -4.79 -12.19 -5.50
C ALA A 366 -5.84 -12.52 -6.58
N SER A 367 -5.82 -13.75 -7.11
CA SER A 367 -6.81 -14.23 -8.07
C SER A 367 -7.30 -15.61 -7.68
N PHE A 368 -8.56 -15.68 -7.28
CA PHE A 368 -9.22 -16.96 -7.04
C PHE A 368 -9.73 -17.51 -8.37
N HIS A 369 -9.12 -18.60 -8.86
CA HIS A 369 -9.68 -19.32 -10.01
C HIS A 369 -10.79 -20.25 -9.53
N ALA A 370 -11.99 -19.69 -9.33
CA ALA A 370 -13.22 -20.49 -9.23
C ALA A 370 -13.60 -20.96 -10.64
N LEU A 371 -13.14 -22.15 -11.06
CA LEU A 371 -13.74 -22.81 -12.22
C LEU A 371 -15.14 -23.31 -11.82
N MET A 372 -16.14 -22.43 -11.86
CA MET A 372 -17.53 -22.87 -11.89
C MET A 372 -17.79 -23.44 -13.29
N VAL A 373 -17.66 -24.76 -13.40
CA VAL A 373 -18.15 -25.70 -14.44
C VAL A 373 -18.22 -25.18 -15.89
N LYS A 374 -17.56 -25.91 -16.81
CA LYS A 374 -17.66 -25.84 -18.28
C LYS A 374 -19.07 -25.42 -18.78
N ARG A 375 -19.23 -24.14 -19.14
CA ARG A 375 -20.32 -23.41 -19.83
C ARG A 375 -20.89 -22.30 -18.94
N VAL A 376 -20.62 -21.05 -19.37
CA VAL A 376 -20.95 -19.77 -18.72
C VAL A 376 -20.03 -19.47 -17.53
N ALA A 377 -18.85 -18.91 -17.83
CA ALA A 377 -17.84 -18.55 -16.84
C ALA A 377 -18.24 -17.29 -16.07
N ASP A 378 -18.83 -17.49 -14.88
CA ASP A 378 -18.84 -16.48 -13.83
C ASP A 378 -17.41 -16.40 -13.25
N ARG A 379 -16.57 -15.58 -13.89
CA ARG A 379 -15.21 -15.28 -13.42
C ARG A 379 -15.30 -14.37 -12.20
N ILE A 380 -15.03 -14.93 -11.01
CA ILE A 380 -14.81 -14.15 -9.79
C ILE A 380 -13.40 -13.54 -9.87
N ASP A 381 -13.27 -12.40 -10.53
CA ASP A 381 -12.15 -11.50 -10.29
C ASP A 381 -12.40 -10.84 -8.92
N ALA A 382 -11.98 -11.51 -7.84
CA ALA A 382 -11.78 -10.85 -6.56
C ALA A 382 -10.59 -9.90 -6.71
N GLY A 383 -10.83 -8.76 -7.37
CA GLY A 383 -9.86 -7.70 -7.53
C GLY A 383 -9.53 -7.11 -6.16
N LEU A 384 -8.61 -7.74 -5.44
CA LEU A 384 -7.87 -7.08 -4.37
C LEU A 384 -6.87 -6.13 -5.05
N VAL A 385 -7.37 -5.08 -5.71
CA VAL A 385 -6.52 -4.04 -6.29
C VAL A 385 -6.03 -3.16 -5.14
N LEU A 386 -4.89 -3.53 -4.57
CA LEU A 386 -4.18 -2.68 -3.61
C LEU A 386 -3.55 -1.49 -4.35
N ARG A 387 -4.38 -0.47 -4.63
CA ARG A 387 -4.15 0.92 -5.13
C ARG A 387 -4.27 1.29 -6.62
N LYS A 388 -4.75 2.54 -6.75
CA LYS A 388 -5.06 3.48 -7.86
C LYS A 388 -4.96 2.96 -9.31
N GLN A 389 -6.08 2.47 -9.82
CA GLN A 389 -6.33 2.47 -11.26
C GLN A 389 -6.62 3.90 -11.74
N ASN A 390 -6.03 4.25 -12.88
CA ASN A 390 -6.45 5.41 -13.66
C ASN A 390 -7.90 5.19 -14.12
N ARG A 391 -8.65 6.30 -14.20
CA ARG A 391 -10.09 6.39 -14.49
C ARG A 391 -10.56 5.77 -15.82
N SER A 392 -9.74 5.01 -16.56
CA SER A 392 -10.02 4.65 -17.96
C SER A 392 -10.13 3.17 -18.31
N SER A 393 -10.07 2.21 -17.38
CA SER A 393 -10.19 0.78 -17.74
C SER A 393 -11.58 0.22 -17.41
N ALA A 394 -12.41 0.14 -18.45
CA ALA A 394 -13.79 -0.36 -18.46
C ALA A 394 -13.93 -1.89 -18.34
N TRP A 395 -13.09 -2.58 -17.55
CA TRP A 395 -13.07 -4.04 -17.48
C TRP A 395 -13.06 -4.56 -16.05
N TYR A 396 -14.15 -4.34 -15.32
CA TYR A 396 -14.48 -5.06 -14.09
C TYR A 396 -16.00 -5.24 -14.01
N SER A 397 -16.57 -5.97 -14.96
CA SER A 397 -17.82 -6.68 -14.69
C SER A 397 -17.44 -7.87 -13.81
N ALA A 398 -17.96 -7.94 -12.59
CA ALA A 398 -17.99 -9.21 -11.88
C ALA A 398 -18.67 -10.22 -12.82
N GLY A 399 -17.93 -11.20 -13.34
CA GLY A 399 -18.54 -12.38 -13.91
C GLY A 399 -19.26 -13.07 -12.75
N GLY A 400 -20.57 -13.19 -12.77
CA GLY A 400 -21.27 -13.65 -11.57
C GLY A 400 -22.75 -13.36 -11.48
N SER A 401 -23.59 -14.01 -12.30
CA SER A 401 -25.06 -14.03 -12.19
C SER A 401 -25.78 -12.65 -12.25
N LEU A 402 -27.05 -12.63 -12.65
CA LEU A 402 -27.86 -11.39 -12.69
C LEU A 402 -28.26 -10.86 -11.31
N GLN A 403 -27.97 -11.59 -10.23
CA GLN A 403 -28.42 -11.26 -8.88
C GLN A 403 -27.42 -11.65 -7.79
N THR A 404 -27.23 -10.80 -6.78
CA THR A 404 -26.40 -11.07 -5.60
C THR A 404 -27.16 -10.75 -4.31
N SER A 405 -26.66 -11.20 -3.16
CA SER A 405 -27.25 -10.94 -1.83
C SER A 405 -26.21 -10.43 -0.83
N PRO A 406 -26.61 -9.77 0.27
CA PRO A 406 -25.67 -9.35 1.31
C PRO A 406 -24.80 -10.47 1.85
N ARG A 407 -25.33 -11.69 2.06
CA ARG A 407 -24.48 -12.84 2.44
C ARG A 407 -23.42 -13.18 1.40
N MET A 408 -23.76 -13.05 0.12
CA MET A 408 -22.78 -13.26 -0.95
C MET A 408 -21.66 -12.21 -0.87
N ILE A 409 -22.00 -10.93 -0.63
CA ILE A 409 -21.01 -9.86 -0.43
C ILE A 409 -20.13 -10.15 0.79
N ALA A 410 -20.71 -10.62 1.90
CA ALA A 410 -19.97 -10.99 3.10
C ALA A 410 -18.95 -12.12 2.85
N ALA A 411 -19.36 -13.18 2.15
CA ALA A 411 -18.48 -14.28 1.78
C ALA A 411 -17.32 -13.79 0.90
N HIS A 412 -17.61 -13.00 -0.13
CA HIS A 412 -16.57 -12.43 -0.99
C HIS A 412 -15.61 -11.52 -0.22
N HIS A 413 -16.13 -10.69 0.70
CA HIS A 413 -15.31 -9.83 1.53
C HIS A 413 -14.35 -10.64 2.41
N ALA A 414 -14.87 -11.68 3.08
CA ALA A 414 -14.07 -12.56 3.93
C ALA A 414 -12.94 -13.26 3.15
N LEU A 415 -13.25 -13.77 1.95
CA LEU A 415 -12.27 -14.40 1.08
C LEU A 415 -11.20 -13.42 0.60
N ALA A 416 -11.58 -12.19 0.25
CA ALA A 416 -10.64 -11.15 -0.13
C ALA A 416 -9.67 -10.82 1.03
N VAL A 417 -10.18 -10.70 2.26
CA VAL A 417 -9.33 -10.51 3.45
C VAL A 417 -8.41 -11.71 3.67
N ALA A 418 -8.91 -12.93 3.50
CA ALA A 418 -8.13 -14.16 3.61
C ALA A 418 -6.95 -14.17 2.62
N PHE A 419 -7.19 -13.84 1.35
CA PHE A 419 -6.13 -13.75 0.36
C PHE A 419 -5.12 -12.64 0.64
N GLY A 420 -5.59 -11.49 1.14
CA GLY A 420 -4.71 -10.41 1.59
C GLY A 420 -3.72 -10.90 2.67
N ARG A 421 -4.22 -11.67 3.65
CA ARG A 421 -3.38 -12.28 4.69
C ARG A 421 -2.41 -13.31 4.10
N MET A 422 -2.88 -14.22 3.25
CA MET A 422 -2.02 -15.21 2.58
C MET A 422 -0.89 -14.56 1.76
N LEU A 423 -1.18 -13.45 1.08
CA LEU A 423 -0.17 -12.66 0.37
C LEU A 423 0.88 -12.10 1.34
N ASP A 424 0.48 -11.64 2.53
CA ASP A 424 1.38 -11.12 3.55
C ASP A 424 2.23 -12.23 4.19
N GLU A 425 1.63 -13.39 4.45
CA GLU A 425 2.28 -14.58 5.00
C GLU A 425 3.41 -15.08 4.08
N THR A 426 3.12 -15.19 2.78
CA THR A 426 4.08 -15.70 1.78
C THR A 426 5.24 -14.74 1.46
N ARG A 427 5.10 -13.45 1.79
CA ARG A 427 6.09 -12.38 1.54
C ARG A 427 6.60 -12.31 0.09
N LEU A 428 5.76 -12.69 -0.87
CA LEU A 428 6.07 -12.63 -2.29
C LEU A 428 6.30 -11.17 -2.71
N THR A 429 7.28 -10.97 -3.60
CA THR A 429 7.58 -9.67 -4.19
C THR A 429 7.89 -9.82 -5.68
N GLY A 430 7.82 -8.74 -6.46
CA GLY A 430 8.09 -8.78 -7.91
C GLY A 430 6.95 -9.41 -8.72
N GLN A 431 7.22 -9.80 -9.96
CA GLN A 431 6.24 -10.44 -10.87
C GLN A 431 6.14 -11.95 -10.63
N VAL A 432 5.64 -12.37 -9.47
CA VAL A 432 5.63 -13.79 -9.05
C VAL A 432 4.22 -14.34 -8.93
N ASP A 433 4.03 -15.55 -9.46
CA ASP A 433 2.82 -16.35 -9.39
C ASP A 433 3.01 -17.44 -8.35
N PHE A 434 2.08 -17.57 -7.41
CA PHE A 434 2.03 -18.65 -6.44
C PHE A 434 0.67 -19.32 -6.51
N ARG A 435 0.63 -20.63 -6.68
CA ARG A 435 -0.60 -21.40 -6.75
C ARG A 435 -0.60 -22.45 -5.66
N ALA A 436 -1.72 -22.61 -4.97
CA ALA A 436 -1.90 -23.72 -4.05
C ALA A 436 -3.28 -24.36 -4.25
N LYS A 437 -3.34 -25.69 -4.24
CA LYS A 437 -4.59 -26.45 -4.30
C LYS A 437 -4.77 -27.23 -3.01
N PHE A 438 -5.89 -27.00 -2.34
CA PHE A 438 -6.23 -27.71 -1.11
C PHE A 438 -7.43 -28.62 -1.33
N ASP A 439 -7.34 -29.86 -0.86
CA ASP A 439 -8.51 -30.68 -0.60
C ASP A 439 -8.99 -30.42 0.83
N LEU A 440 -9.95 -29.51 0.97
CA LEU A 440 -10.53 -29.17 2.25
C LEU A 440 -11.81 -30.00 2.53
N THR A 441 -12.10 -31.03 1.73
CA THR A 441 -13.20 -31.99 2.00
C THR A 441 -12.80 -33.04 3.04
N ALA A 442 -11.48 -33.28 3.20
CA ALA A 442 -10.93 -34.22 4.15
C ALA A 442 -10.61 -33.58 5.52
N ILE A 443 -11.00 -34.27 6.59
CA ILE A 443 -10.86 -33.84 7.99
C ILE A 443 -9.38 -33.78 8.41
N ARG A 444 -8.86 -32.57 8.64
CA ARG A 444 -7.78 -32.26 9.61
C ARG A 444 -8.08 -30.90 10.26
N ARG A 445 -9.13 -30.87 11.08
CA ARG A 445 -9.84 -29.63 11.47
C ARG A 445 -9.29 -28.81 12.65
N ASN A 446 -8.10 -29.08 13.18
CA ASN A 446 -7.74 -28.49 14.50
C ASN A 446 -6.61 -27.45 14.53
N SER A 447 -6.04 -27.05 13.39
CA SER A 447 -5.26 -25.80 13.24
C SER A 447 -4.81 -25.66 11.79
N TYR A 448 -5.22 -24.58 11.09
CA TYR A 448 -4.68 -24.32 9.76
C TYR A 448 -3.38 -23.54 9.87
N PRO A 449 -2.25 -24.06 9.36
CA PRO A 449 -0.97 -23.39 9.45
C PRO A 449 -0.95 -22.10 8.63
N VAL A 450 -0.04 -21.20 9.00
CA VAL A 450 0.34 -20.05 8.19
C VAL A 450 1.03 -20.55 6.92
N LEU A 451 0.77 -19.91 5.78
CA LEU A 451 1.49 -20.27 4.54
C LEU A 451 3.00 -20.01 4.69
N PRO A 452 3.86 -20.83 4.04
CA PRO A 452 5.31 -20.69 4.16
C PRO A 452 5.79 -19.34 3.64
N ASP A 453 6.85 -18.80 4.24
CA ASP A 453 7.59 -17.65 3.70
C ASP A 453 8.34 -18.11 2.43
N LEU A 454 7.98 -17.53 1.28
CA LEU A 454 8.53 -17.85 -0.04
C LEU A 454 9.42 -16.72 -0.59
N SER A 455 9.78 -15.75 0.24
CA SER A 455 10.56 -14.59 -0.19
C SER A 455 11.94 -14.95 -0.75
N ASP A 456 12.58 -15.99 -0.21
CA ASP A 456 13.88 -16.47 -0.73
C ASP A 456 13.75 -17.15 -2.08
N ILE A 457 12.73 -17.99 -2.28
CA ILE A 457 12.46 -18.64 -3.58
C ILE A 457 12.13 -17.58 -4.62
N SER A 458 11.26 -16.62 -4.27
CA SER A 458 10.94 -15.46 -5.11
C SER A 458 12.17 -14.62 -5.49
N ARG A 459 13.15 -14.47 -4.59
CA ARG A 459 14.42 -13.78 -4.85
C ARG A 459 15.37 -14.63 -5.70
N GLY A 460 15.38 -15.95 -5.48
CA GLY A 460 16.16 -16.93 -6.22
C GLY A 460 15.75 -17.01 -7.68
N LEU A 461 14.46 -17.25 -7.96
CA LEU A 461 13.91 -17.30 -9.32
C LEU A 461 14.22 -16.02 -10.12
N ARG A 462 14.20 -14.85 -9.48
CA ARG A 462 14.58 -13.57 -10.10
C ARG A 462 16.06 -13.47 -10.49
N ARG A 463 16.94 -14.23 -9.85
CA ARG A 463 18.37 -14.32 -10.20
C ARG A 463 18.62 -15.39 -11.25
N VAL A 464 17.84 -16.47 -11.24
CA VAL A 464 18.02 -17.61 -12.15
C VAL A 464 17.40 -17.34 -13.51
N LEU A 465 16.18 -16.80 -13.60
CA LEU A 465 15.48 -16.58 -14.88
C LEU A 465 16.29 -15.77 -15.92
N PRO A 466 17.05 -14.71 -15.55
CA PRO A 466 17.90 -13.99 -16.50
C PRO A 466 18.99 -14.83 -17.17
N GLN A 467 19.39 -15.95 -16.56
CA GLN A 467 20.45 -16.85 -17.03
C GLN A 467 19.93 -17.87 -18.06
N VAL A 468 18.61 -18.05 -18.15
CA VAL A 468 17.99 -18.91 -19.16
C VAL A 468 18.05 -18.19 -20.52
N THR A 469 18.76 -18.81 -21.46
CA THR A 469 18.96 -18.30 -22.82
C THR A 469 18.29 -19.23 -23.83
N PHE A 470 17.36 -18.70 -24.62
CA PHE A 470 16.74 -19.42 -25.72
C PHE A 470 17.50 -19.15 -27.02
N PRO A 471 17.70 -20.14 -27.90
CA PRO A 471 18.33 -19.93 -29.21
C PRO A 471 17.57 -18.91 -30.08
N GLU A 472 18.28 -18.19 -30.96
CA GLU A 472 17.65 -17.18 -31.82
C GLU A 472 16.62 -17.79 -32.79
N GLU A 473 16.82 -19.05 -33.21
CA GLU A 473 15.87 -19.79 -34.05
C GLU A 473 14.52 -19.99 -33.34
N VAL A 474 14.58 -20.35 -32.05
CA VAL A 474 13.41 -20.51 -31.17
C VAL A 474 12.71 -19.16 -30.95
N LEU A 475 13.47 -18.10 -30.71
CA LEU A 475 12.93 -16.75 -30.56
C LEU A 475 12.29 -16.23 -31.85
N ALA A 476 12.89 -16.50 -33.00
CA ALA A 476 12.38 -16.09 -34.30
C ALA A 476 11.06 -16.81 -34.65
N GLU A 477 10.97 -18.11 -34.40
CA GLU A 477 9.73 -18.87 -34.58
C GLU A 477 8.62 -18.41 -33.62
N ALA A 478 8.97 -18.15 -32.35
CA ALA A 478 8.02 -17.61 -31.38
C ALA A 478 7.47 -16.23 -31.81
N ARG A 479 8.33 -15.33 -32.32
CA ARG A 479 7.92 -14.02 -32.86
C ARG A 479 7.05 -14.16 -34.10
N LYS A 480 7.39 -15.06 -35.02
CA LYS A 480 6.61 -15.33 -36.24
C LYS A 480 5.20 -15.80 -35.89
N ARG A 481 5.06 -16.76 -34.98
CA ARG A 481 3.75 -17.26 -34.54
C ARG A 481 2.94 -16.22 -33.78
N GLN A 482 3.59 -15.39 -32.96
CA GLN A 482 2.93 -14.26 -32.29
C GLN A 482 2.24 -13.33 -33.31
N GLN A 483 2.88 -13.10 -34.46
CA GLN A 483 2.30 -12.34 -35.57
C GLN A 483 1.18 -13.12 -36.29
N GLU A 484 1.33 -14.43 -36.49
CA GLU A 484 0.33 -15.28 -37.15
C GLU A 484 -0.96 -15.46 -36.35
N TYR A 485 -0.87 -15.55 -35.01
CA TYR A 485 -2.03 -15.73 -34.12
C TYR A 485 -2.66 -14.41 -33.66
N GLU A 486 -2.19 -13.25 -34.15
CA GLU A 486 -2.63 -11.90 -33.72
C GLU A 486 -2.65 -11.71 -32.20
N VAL A 487 -1.78 -12.41 -31.47
CA VAL A 487 -1.74 -12.32 -30.00
C VAL A 487 -0.93 -11.09 -29.61
N TYR A 488 -1.60 -10.01 -29.23
CA TYR A 488 -0.98 -8.76 -28.75
C TYR A 488 -0.25 -8.89 -27.39
N LEU A 489 -0.06 -10.10 -26.86
CA LEU A 489 0.61 -10.30 -25.57
C LEU A 489 2.15 -10.27 -25.75
N PRO A 490 2.90 -9.63 -24.83
CA PRO A 490 4.36 -9.62 -24.90
C PRO A 490 4.95 -11.03 -24.81
N LEU A 491 6.05 -11.26 -25.53
CA LEU A 491 6.80 -12.51 -25.45
C LEU A 491 7.64 -12.51 -24.16
N ASP A 492 7.22 -13.33 -23.20
CA ASP A 492 7.85 -13.46 -21.88
C ASP A 492 8.60 -14.79 -21.77
N ARG A 493 9.70 -14.81 -21.02
CA ARG A 493 10.28 -16.03 -20.47
C ARG A 493 9.67 -16.32 -19.10
N GLU A 494 9.38 -17.59 -18.85
CA GLU A 494 8.76 -18.06 -17.63
C GLU A 494 9.53 -19.23 -17.05
N VAL A 495 9.65 -19.26 -15.72
CA VAL A 495 10.09 -20.43 -14.96
C VAL A 495 9.01 -20.75 -13.95
N GLU A 496 8.59 -22.01 -13.89
CA GLU A 496 7.66 -22.53 -12.90
C GLU A 496 8.24 -23.74 -12.19
N ILE A 497 8.20 -23.72 -10.85
CA ILE A 497 8.48 -24.87 -10.00
C ILE A 497 7.15 -25.35 -9.44
N LEU A 498 6.85 -26.62 -9.65
CA LEU A 498 5.61 -27.27 -9.24
C LEU A 498 5.95 -28.47 -8.33
N VAL A 499 5.24 -28.59 -7.21
CA VAL A 499 5.27 -29.78 -6.36
C VAL A 499 3.85 -30.23 -6.07
N PHE A 500 3.56 -31.51 -6.26
CA PHE A 500 2.23 -32.07 -6.08
C PHE A 500 2.28 -33.45 -5.42
N LEU A 501 1.19 -33.83 -4.75
CA LEU A 501 1.03 -35.19 -4.21
C LEU A 501 0.63 -36.13 -5.36
N ASN A 502 1.47 -37.13 -5.62
CA ASN A 502 1.16 -38.16 -6.60
C ASN A 502 0.02 -39.05 -6.08
N GLU A 503 -1.08 -39.12 -6.84
CA GLU A 503 -2.29 -39.86 -6.44
C GLU A 503 -2.04 -41.36 -6.21
N LYS A 504 -1.08 -41.96 -6.92
CA LYS A 504 -0.77 -43.39 -6.83
C LYS A 504 0.18 -43.72 -5.68
N THR A 505 1.18 -42.88 -5.45
CA THR A 505 2.24 -43.15 -4.46
C THR A 505 2.03 -42.43 -3.14
N ALA A 506 1.12 -41.45 -3.10
CA ALA A 506 0.91 -40.51 -1.98
C ALA A 506 2.19 -39.79 -1.54
N LYS A 507 3.22 -39.74 -2.40
CA LYS A 507 4.48 -39.04 -2.16
C LYS A 507 4.50 -37.72 -2.94
N PRO A 508 5.10 -36.67 -2.38
CA PRO A 508 5.38 -35.46 -3.13
C PRO A 508 6.28 -35.74 -4.35
N THR A 509 5.88 -35.25 -5.51
CA THR A 509 6.67 -35.24 -6.74
C THR A 509 6.86 -33.78 -7.18
N SER A 510 8.07 -33.42 -7.60
CA SER A 510 8.40 -32.08 -8.09
C SER A 510 8.66 -32.08 -9.59
N TRP A 511 8.49 -30.92 -10.20
CA TRP A 511 8.75 -30.65 -11.60
C TRP A 511 9.16 -29.18 -11.75
N THR A 512 10.22 -28.91 -12.53
CA THR A 512 10.61 -27.56 -12.94
C THR A 512 10.45 -27.44 -14.45
N SER A 513 9.94 -26.30 -14.93
CA SER A 513 9.84 -26.03 -16.37
C SER A 513 10.23 -24.60 -16.71
N ALA A 514 10.84 -24.41 -17.88
CA ALA A 514 11.01 -23.12 -18.54
C ALA A 514 10.06 -23.03 -19.74
N LYS A 515 9.46 -21.87 -20.00
CA LYS A 515 8.57 -21.67 -21.16
C LYS A 515 8.74 -20.29 -21.76
N LEU A 516 8.37 -20.19 -23.05
CA LEU A 516 8.21 -18.93 -23.77
C LEU A 516 6.71 -18.64 -23.95
N GLY A 517 6.20 -17.56 -23.38
CA GLY A 517 4.78 -17.21 -23.46
C GLY A 517 3.83 -18.23 -22.81
N ALA A 518 2.53 -18.05 -23.01
CA ALA A 518 1.49 -18.82 -22.29
C ALA A 518 1.15 -20.18 -22.92
N GLU A 519 1.54 -20.44 -24.17
CA GLU A 519 1.09 -21.61 -24.95
C GLU A 519 2.20 -22.23 -25.83
N TRP A 520 3.47 -21.89 -25.63
CA TRP A 520 4.55 -22.52 -26.40
C TRP A 520 4.90 -23.88 -25.76
N GLN A 521 4.23 -24.92 -26.24
CA GLN A 521 4.66 -26.31 -26.09
C GLN A 521 5.23 -26.73 -27.45
N GLU A 522 6.56 -26.68 -27.62
CA GLU A 522 7.15 -27.63 -28.56
C GLU A 522 7.07 -29.03 -27.95
N GLU A 523 6.93 -30.05 -28.79
CA GLU A 523 7.19 -31.42 -28.36
C GLU A 523 8.64 -31.46 -27.83
N GLU A 524 8.81 -31.76 -26.54
CA GLU A 524 10.13 -31.85 -25.90
C GLU A 524 11.04 -32.72 -26.79
N PRO A 525 12.26 -32.27 -27.15
CA PRO A 525 13.08 -32.95 -28.13
C PRO A 525 13.35 -34.38 -27.68
N ILE A 526 12.87 -35.37 -28.44
CA ILE A 526 13.06 -36.78 -28.10
C ILE A 526 14.56 -37.12 -28.29
N THR A 527 15.23 -37.40 -27.17
CA THR A 527 16.56 -37.98 -27.09
C THR A 527 16.44 -39.49 -26.89
N ILE A 528 17.49 -40.24 -27.17
CA ILE A 528 17.53 -41.69 -26.91
C ILE A 528 18.61 -41.92 -25.86
N ASP A 529 18.24 -42.53 -24.73
CA ASP A 529 19.18 -42.86 -23.66
C ASP A 529 20.16 -43.98 -24.08
N ASP A 530 21.18 -44.22 -23.25
CA ASP A 530 22.19 -45.26 -23.48
C ASP A 530 21.61 -46.69 -23.52
N GLU A 531 20.35 -46.86 -23.09
CA GLU A 531 19.59 -48.12 -23.10
C GLU A 531 18.63 -48.23 -24.31
N GLY A 532 18.57 -47.20 -25.16
CA GLY A 532 17.75 -47.17 -26.38
C GLY A 532 16.30 -46.71 -26.16
N HIS A 533 15.97 -46.13 -25.00
CA HIS A 533 14.65 -45.57 -24.73
C HIS A 533 14.54 -44.12 -25.17
N GLU A 534 13.40 -43.76 -25.75
CA GLU A 534 13.04 -42.37 -26.01
C GLU A 534 12.87 -41.62 -24.68
N THR A 535 13.75 -40.66 -24.42
CA THR A 535 13.73 -39.76 -23.28
C THR A 535 13.52 -38.32 -23.75
N TYR A 536 12.67 -37.57 -23.07
CA TYR A 536 12.53 -36.15 -23.38
C TYR A 536 13.82 -35.39 -23.04
N GLY A 537 14.36 -34.66 -24.00
CA GLY A 537 15.57 -33.84 -23.89
C GLY A 537 15.26 -32.41 -23.45
N PHE A 538 16.26 -31.74 -22.89
CA PHE A 538 16.14 -30.36 -22.40
C PHE A 538 16.25 -29.33 -23.54
N LEU A 539 15.47 -28.26 -23.47
CA LEU A 539 15.74 -27.06 -24.26
C LEU A 539 17.06 -26.41 -23.78
N PRO A 540 17.76 -25.64 -24.63
CA PRO A 540 18.98 -24.95 -24.23
C PRO A 540 18.75 -24.04 -23.01
N GLY A 541 19.54 -24.23 -21.94
CA GLY A 541 19.39 -23.51 -20.68
C GLY A 541 18.51 -24.18 -19.63
N GLU A 542 17.72 -25.22 -19.97
CA GLU A 542 16.82 -25.88 -19.03
C GLU A 542 17.54 -26.80 -18.04
N GLU A 543 18.62 -27.46 -18.45
CA GLU A 543 19.42 -28.31 -17.56
C GLU A 543 20.06 -27.49 -16.43
N GLN A 544 20.70 -26.36 -16.76
CA GLN A 544 21.27 -25.45 -15.75
C GLN A 544 20.19 -24.81 -14.87
N LEU A 545 19.00 -24.59 -15.41
CA LEU A 545 17.85 -24.13 -14.66
C LEU A 545 17.38 -25.18 -13.65
N TRP A 546 17.27 -26.45 -14.06
CA TRP A 546 16.88 -27.56 -13.19
C TRP A 546 17.85 -27.71 -12.02
N GLU A 547 19.16 -27.72 -12.27
CA GLU A 547 20.17 -27.75 -11.22
C GLU A 547 20.06 -26.53 -10.27
N ALA A 548 19.85 -25.33 -10.83
CA ALA A 548 19.69 -24.11 -10.03
C ALA A 548 18.39 -24.07 -9.22
N CYS A 549 17.37 -24.82 -9.64
CA CYS A 549 16.05 -24.87 -9.01
C CYS A 549 15.86 -26.03 -8.01
N GLU A 550 16.71 -27.05 -8.05
CA GLU A 550 16.66 -28.20 -7.13
C GLU A 550 16.56 -27.81 -5.63
N PRO A 551 17.33 -26.83 -5.10
CA PRO A 551 17.19 -26.41 -3.71
C PRO A 551 15.82 -25.81 -3.39
N PHE A 552 15.18 -25.16 -4.37
CA PHE A 552 13.84 -24.58 -4.21
C PHE A 552 12.75 -25.64 -4.30
N GLU A 553 12.92 -26.65 -5.15
CA GLU A 553 12.04 -27.83 -5.21
C GLU A 553 11.97 -28.55 -3.87
N ASN A 554 13.13 -28.80 -3.25
CA ASN A 554 13.20 -29.44 -1.94
C ASN A 554 12.44 -28.63 -0.88
N ARG A 555 12.62 -27.30 -0.85
CA ARG A 555 11.90 -26.42 0.08
C ARG A 555 10.38 -26.41 -0.17
N LEU A 556 9.93 -26.43 -1.42
CA LEU A 556 8.51 -26.52 -1.73
C LEU A 556 7.93 -27.90 -1.37
N ARG A 557 8.73 -28.96 -1.49
CA ARG A 557 8.36 -30.32 -1.06
C ARG A 557 8.16 -30.40 0.44
N ASP A 558 9.07 -29.82 1.22
CA ASP A 558 8.95 -29.71 2.66
C ASP A 558 7.70 -28.92 3.03
N SER A 559 7.48 -27.78 2.37
CA SER A 559 6.28 -26.95 2.57
C SER A 559 4.98 -27.71 2.28
N LEU A 560 4.93 -28.53 1.21
CA LEU A 560 3.76 -29.34 0.89
C LEU A 560 3.46 -30.38 1.99
N ASN A 561 4.49 -30.99 2.56
CA ASN A 561 4.35 -31.94 3.67
C ASN A 561 3.86 -31.27 4.96
N GLU A 562 4.25 -30.02 5.19
CA GLU A 562 3.87 -29.23 6.37
C GLU A 562 2.46 -28.64 6.28
N LEU A 563 1.88 -28.54 5.08
CA LEU A 563 0.54 -27.99 4.83
C LEU A 563 -0.51 -29.11 4.71
N PRO A 564 -1.32 -29.38 5.76
CA PRO A 564 -2.29 -30.46 5.72
C PRO A 564 -3.37 -30.22 4.66
N GLY A 565 -3.65 -31.23 3.84
CA GLY A 565 -4.66 -31.15 2.78
C GLY A 565 -4.22 -30.34 1.56
N CYS A 566 -2.98 -29.85 1.51
CA CYS A 566 -2.42 -29.25 0.30
C CYS A 566 -1.97 -30.36 -0.66
N ASN A 567 -2.48 -30.36 -1.88
CA ASN A 567 -2.19 -31.36 -2.89
C ASN A 567 -1.24 -30.84 -3.97
N LEU A 568 -1.09 -29.53 -4.07
CA LEU A 568 -0.26 -28.88 -5.08
C LEU A 568 0.18 -27.51 -4.59
N ILE A 569 1.46 -27.22 -4.76
CA ILE A 569 2.04 -25.89 -4.63
C ILE A 569 2.86 -25.62 -5.91
N SER A 570 2.64 -24.47 -6.53
CA SER A 570 3.52 -23.98 -7.60
C SER A 570 3.96 -22.55 -7.31
N ILE A 571 5.17 -22.22 -7.74
CA ILE A 571 5.68 -20.86 -7.78
C ILE A 571 6.34 -20.60 -9.12
N GLY A 572 5.94 -19.53 -9.77
CA GLY A 572 6.42 -19.13 -11.08
C GLY A 572 6.88 -17.68 -11.13
N TYR A 573 7.82 -17.39 -12.02
CA TYR A 573 8.30 -16.04 -12.30
C TYR A 573 8.31 -15.81 -13.81
N LYS A 574 7.76 -14.66 -14.24
CA LYS A 574 7.74 -14.24 -15.64
C LYS A 574 8.57 -12.96 -15.81
N ALA A 575 9.34 -12.89 -16.89
CA ALA A 575 10.06 -11.68 -17.27
C ALA A 575 9.99 -11.45 -18.78
N PRO A 576 9.86 -10.20 -19.23
CA PRO A 576 9.86 -9.89 -20.66
C PRO A 576 11.21 -10.20 -21.28
N ILE A 577 11.18 -10.65 -22.53
CA ILE A 577 12.36 -10.74 -23.37
C ILE A 577 12.68 -9.32 -23.83
N ARG A 578 13.88 -8.83 -23.50
CA ARG A 578 14.34 -7.52 -23.98
C ARG A 578 14.80 -7.70 -25.43
N GLU A 579 14.33 -6.82 -26.32
CA GLU A 579 14.84 -6.68 -27.68
C GLU A 579 16.32 -6.29 -27.70
#